data_AF-A0A963YX21-F1
#
_entry.id   AF-A0A963YX21-F1
#
_cell.length_a   1.000
_cell.length_b   1.000
_cell.length_c   1.000
_cell.angle_alpha   90.00
_cell.angle_beta   90.00
_cell.angle_gamma   90.00
#
_symmetry.space_group_name_H-M   'P 1'
#
loop_
_entity.id
_entity.type
_entity.pdbx_description
1 polymer ?
#
loop_
_entity_poly.entity_id
_entity_poly.type
_entity_poly.pdbx_seq_one_letter_code
_entity_poly.pdbx_strand_id
1 'polypeptide(L)'
;MRNARTRKPYPSDVSNEEWSLVVGYLTLMKEDALQQEYPLRELFNALRYVIRYGIAWCAMPNDLPPWHAVHQQAHRWLAAGCFETVAQDLRAVLRLAAGRQGEPTAAIMDSRTLRSTPESGTRAGYDGAKRKRGSKVHLAVDTLGHLLALHVTAADVGDREAVARLAADIQDATGGAVSVAYVDQAYTGETVANAAAAEGIRLEVVKLPEAKRGFVLLPRRWVVERSFAWATRCRRLVKDYERVATTLAGFHVIAFVGYMLKQAANLMQGA
;
A
#
# COMPACT_ATOMS: atom_id res chain seq x y z
N MET A 1 -21.67 -26.50 -5.66
CA MET A 1 -21.51 -25.08 -5.27
C MET A 1 -22.28 -24.85 -3.97
N ARG A 2 -21.62 -24.62 -2.83
CA ARG A 2 -22.36 -24.23 -1.62
C ARG A 2 -23.00 -22.87 -1.90
N ASN A 3 -24.32 -22.77 -1.72
CA ASN A 3 -25.07 -21.52 -1.83
C ASN A 3 -24.32 -20.42 -1.09
N ALA A 4 -24.05 -19.30 -1.76
CA ALA A 4 -23.65 -18.07 -1.10
C ALA A 4 -24.78 -17.72 -0.12
N ARG A 5 -24.59 -18.07 1.16
CA ARG A 5 -25.51 -17.61 2.21
C ARG A 5 -25.53 -16.08 2.10
N THR A 6 -26.70 -15.51 1.87
CA THR A 6 -26.92 -14.07 1.91
C THR A 6 -26.68 -13.60 3.35
N ARG A 7 -25.41 -13.34 3.69
CA ARG A 7 -25.04 -12.69 4.93
C ARG A 7 -25.30 -11.20 4.81
N LYS A 8 -25.51 -10.55 5.95
CA LYS A 8 -25.56 -9.09 5.99
C LYS A 8 -24.19 -8.54 5.56
N PRO A 9 -24.12 -7.55 4.66
CA PRO A 9 -22.85 -7.00 4.23
C PRO A 9 -22.15 -6.27 5.37
N TYR A 10 -20.83 -6.39 5.43
CA TYR A 10 -20.00 -5.60 6.34
C TYR A 10 -19.70 -4.23 5.71
N PRO A 11 -19.43 -3.18 6.52
CA PRO A 11 -18.98 -1.88 5.97
C PRO A 11 -17.66 -1.95 5.18
N SER A 12 -16.90 -3.04 5.32
CA SER A 12 -15.67 -3.31 4.56
C SER A 12 -15.90 -4.09 3.27
N ASP A 13 -17.15 -4.47 2.94
CA ASP A 13 -17.45 -5.21 1.73
C ASP A 13 -17.39 -4.30 0.50
N VAL A 14 -17.02 -4.87 -0.64
CA VAL A 14 -16.97 -4.11 -1.90
C VAL A 14 -18.37 -3.85 -2.44
N SER A 15 -18.58 -2.64 -2.95
CA SER A 15 -19.78 -2.35 -3.75
C SER A 15 -19.75 -3.11 -5.09
N ASN A 16 -20.84 -3.05 -5.86
CA ASN A 16 -20.87 -3.67 -7.19
C ASN A 16 -19.92 -2.95 -8.17
N GLU A 17 -19.83 -1.63 -8.05
CA GLU A 17 -18.97 -0.77 -8.85
C GLU A 17 -17.50 -1.03 -8.50
N GLU A 18 -17.14 -1.03 -7.21
CA GLU A 18 -15.80 -1.42 -6.75
C GLU A 18 -15.43 -2.83 -7.23
N TRP A 19 -16.38 -3.77 -7.16
CA TRP A 19 -16.16 -5.15 -7.63
C TRP A 19 -15.92 -5.23 -9.14
N SER A 20 -16.68 -4.47 -9.94
CA SER A 20 -16.54 -4.45 -11.41
C SER A 20 -15.16 -3.99 -11.86
N LEU A 21 -14.52 -3.10 -11.09
CA LEU A 21 -13.19 -2.58 -11.37
C LEU A 21 -12.06 -3.56 -11.00
N VAL A 22 -12.27 -4.46 -10.04
CA VAL A 22 -11.20 -5.32 -9.50
C VAL A 22 -11.31 -6.79 -9.95
N VAL A 23 -12.51 -7.25 -10.32
CA VAL A 23 -12.77 -8.67 -10.58
C VAL A 23 -11.84 -9.27 -11.63
N GLY A 24 -11.57 -8.56 -12.73
CA GLY A 24 -10.70 -9.05 -13.81
C GLY A 24 -9.30 -9.43 -13.34
N TYR A 25 -8.73 -8.66 -12.42
CA TYR A 25 -7.39 -8.93 -11.85
C TYR A 25 -7.41 -10.12 -10.88
N LEU A 26 -8.51 -10.29 -10.13
CA LEU A 26 -8.63 -11.35 -9.12
C LEU A 26 -9.06 -12.70 -9.71
N THR A 27 -9.59 -12.70 -10.94
CA THR A 27 -9.98 -13.91 -11.69
C THR A 27 -8.81 -14.59 -12.41
N LEU A 28 -7.64 -13.95 -12.51
CA LEU A 28 -6.47 -14.54 -13.12
C LEU A 28 -5.97 -15.71 -12.26
N MET A 29 -6.34 -16.92 -12.66
CA MET A 29 -5.93 -18.17 -12.05
C MET A 29 -4.84 -18.83 -12.91
N LYS A 30 -3.88 -19.46 -12.26
CA LYS A 30 -2.95 -20.37 -12.92
C LYS A 30 -3.71 -21.63 -13.36
N GLU A 31 -3.24 -22.29 -14.41
CA GLU A 31 -3.83 -23.55 -14.91
C GLU A 31 -3.83 -24.66 -13.85
N ASP A 32 -2.87 -24.63 -12.93
CA ASP A 32 -2.73 -25.59 -11.82
C ASP A 32 -3.53 -25.22 -10.55
N ALA A 33 -4.37 -24.18 -10.61
CA ALA A 33 -5.16 -23.76 -9.47
C ALA A 33 -6.23 -24.82 -9.11
N LEU A 34 -6.26 -25.21 -7.83
CA LEU A 34 -7.29 -26.10 -7.29
C LEU A 34 -8.70 -25.52 -7.50
N GLN A 35 -9.69 -26.41 -7.64
CA GLN A 35 -11.09 -26.03 -7.81
C GLN A 35 -11.54 -25.09 -6.69
N GLN A 36 -12.09 -23.94 -7.08
CA GLN A 36 -12.47 -22.90 -6.16
C GLN A 36 -13.81 -23.22 -5.46
N GLU A 37 -13.77 -23.39 -4.13
CA GLU A 37 -14.97 -23.71 -3.33
C GLU A 37 -15.81 -22.47 -2.94
N TYR A 38 -15.19 -21.29 -2.84
CA TYR A 38 -15.83 -20.05 -2.35
C TYR A 38 -15.79 -18.93 -3.40
N PRO A 39 -16.83 -18.08 -3.56
CA PRO A 39 -16.81 -16.97 -4.50
C PRO A 39 -15.64 -15.99 -4.26
N LEU A 40 -14.96 -15.52 -5.32
CA LEU A 40 -13.83 -14.59 -5.21
C LEU A 40 -14.20 -13.30 -4.47
N ARG A 41 -15.40 -12.77 -4.72
CA ARG A 41 -15.90 -11.58 -4.05
C ARG A 41 -15.95 -11.76 -2.54
N GLU A 42 -16.38 -12.93 -2.07
CA GLU A 42 -16.45 -13.22 -0.63
C GLU A 42 -15.06 -13.44 -0.03
N LEU A 43 -14.13 -14.07 -0.76
CA LEU A 43 -12.73 -14.14 -0.33
C LEU A 43 -12.10 -12.75 -0.22
N PHE A 44 -12.39 -11.86 -1.17
CA PHE A 44 -11.88 -10.49 -1.14
C PHE A 44 -12.53 -9.65 -0.04
N ASN A 45 -13.85 -9.75 0.15
CA ASN A 45 -14.57 -9.13 1.28
C ASN A 45 -13.97 -9.57 2.62
N ALA A 46 -13.71 -10.86 2.79
CA ALA A 46 -13.12 -11.41 4.00
C ALA A 46 -11.67 -10.90 4.23
N LEU A 47 -10.87 -10.78 3.17
CA LEU A 47 -9.53 -10.18 3.25
C LEU A 47 -9.59 -8.70 3.66
N ARG A 48 -10.49 -7.91 3.04
CA ARG A 48 -10.72 -6.51 3.43
C ARG A 48 -11.17 -6.41 4.88
N TYR A 49 -12.01 -7.32 5.36
CA TYR A 49 -12.43 -7.38 6.75
C TYR A 49 -11.24 -7.56 7.70
N VAL A 50 -10.35 -8.52 7.43
CA VAL A 50 -9.14 -8.75 8.23
C VAL A 50 -8.26 -7.50 8.28
N ILE A 51 -7.99 -6.87 7.13
CA ILE A 51 -7.15 -5.67 7.04
C ILE A 51 -7.81 -4.49 7.77
N ARG A 52 -9.12 -4.29 7.57
CA ARG A 52 -9.88 -3.19 8.15
C ARG A 52 -9.94 -3.27 9.67
N TYR A 53 -10.29 -4.44 10.21
CA TYR A 53 -10.60 -4.61 11.62
C TYR A 53 -9.43 -5.16 12.44
N GLY A 54 -8.37 -5.65 11.80
CA GLY A 54 -7.13 -6.07 12.47
C GLY A 54 -7.28 -7.34 13.30
N ILE A 55 -8.28 -8.16 13.00
CA ILE A 55 -8.55 -9.40 13.74
C ILE A 55 -7.46 -10.44 13.50
N ALA A 56 -7.34 -11.40 14.43
CA ALA A 56 -6.55 -12.61 14.20
C ALA A 56 -7.24 -13.49 13.16
N TRP A 57 -6.46 -14.18 12.31
CA TRP A 57 -6.99 -15.05 11.26
C TRP A 57 -7.97 -16.11 11.80
N CYS A 58 -7.61 -16.82 12.87
CA CYS A 58 -8.47 -17.83 13.48
C CYS A 58 -9.75 -17.27 14.13
N ALA A 59 -9.84 -15.96 14.33
CA ALA A 59 -11.00 -15.27 14.89
C ALA A 59 -11.90 -14.64 13.82
N MET A 60 -11.73 -15.04 12.56
CA MET A 60 -12.61 -14.59 11.47
C MET A 60 -14.06 -14.99 11.73
N PRO A 61 -15.03 -14.11 11.42
CA PRO A 61 -16.46 -14.45 11.51
C PRO A 61 -16.82 -15.71 10.72
N ASN A 62 -17.67 -16.55 11.32
CA ASN A 62 -18.07 -17.85 10.75
C ASN A 62 -19.02 -17.73 9.54
N ASP A 63 -19.53 -16.54 9.25
CA ASP A 63 -20.34 -16.25 8.07
C ASP A 63 -19.52 -15.83 6.84
N LEU A 64 -18.21 -15.57 7.01
CA LEU A 64 -17.25 -15.39 5.93
C LEU A 64 -16.61 -16.73 5.56
N PRO A 65 -15.97 -16.84 4.36
CA PRO A 65 -15.14 -18.00 4.04
C PRO A 65 -14.11 -18.28 5.14
N PRO A 66 -13.77 -19.57 5.40
CA PRO A 66 -12.89 -19.94 6.49
C PRO A 66 -11.50 -19.34 6.29
N TRP A 67 -10.86 -18.98 7.41
CA TRP A 67 -9.64 -18.18 7.41
C TRP A 67 -8.51 -18.75 6.55
N HIS A 68 -8.36 -20.08 6.50
CA HIS A 68 -7.30 -20.72 5.72
C HIS A 68 -7.50 -20.53 4.21
N ALA A 69 -8.75 -20.54 3.74
CA ALA A 69 -9.07 -20.31 2.33
C ALA A 69 -8.80 -18.85 1.94
N VAL A 70 -9.19 -17.91 2.80
CA VAL A 70 -8.94 -16.48 2.61
C VAL A 70 -7.44 -16.19 2.63
N HIS A 71 -6.72 -16.73 3.62
CA HIS A 71 -5.28 -16.56 3.74
C HIS A 71 -4.54 -17.11 2.52
N GLN A 72 -4.83 -18.35 2.10
CA GLN A 72 -4.20 -18.96 0.91
C GLN A 72 -4.49 -18.14 -0.35
N GLN A 73 -5.73 -17.72 -0.58
CA GLN A 73 -6.07 -16.92 -1.75
C GLN A 73 -5.40 -15.55 -1.72
N ALA A 74 -5.35 -14.89 -0.56
CA ALA A 74 -4.66 -13.61 -0.40
C ALA A 74 -3.19 -13.72 -0.80
N HIS A 75 -2.47 -14.75 -0.35
CA HIS A 75 -1.08 -14.98 -0.73
C HIS A 75 -0.92 -15.28 -2.22
N ARG A 76 -1.87 -15.99 -2.85
CA ARG A 76 -1.86 -16.19 -4.30
C ARG A 76 -1.97 -14.87 -5.07
N TRP A 77 -2.93 -14.02 -4.68
CA TRP A 77 -3.09 -12.71 -5.33
C TRP A 77 -1.89 -11.79 -5.10
N LEU A 78 -1.30 -11.79 -3.90
CA LEU A 78 -0.10 -11.02 -3.61
C LEU A 78 1.11 -11.53 -4.41
N ALA A 79 1.31 -12.85 -4.49
CA ALA A 79 2.40 -13.43 -5.26
C ALA A 79 2.25 -13.20 -6.77
N ALA A 80 1.02 -13.04 -7.26
CA ALA A 80 0.72 -12.71 -8.66
C ALA A 80 0.80 -11.21 -8.98
N GLY A 81 1.04 -10.34 -7.99
CA GLY A 81 1.11 -8.88 -8.19
C GLY A 81 -0.24 -8.25 -8.56
N CYS A 82 -1.37 -8.91 -8.27
CA CYS A 82 -2.69 -8.46 -8.71
C CYS A 82 -3.00 -7.03 -8.24
N PHE A 83 -2.62 -6.68 -7.02
CA PHE A 83 -3.00 -5.40 -6.42
C PHE A 83 -2.10 -4.25 -6.87
N GLU A 84 -0.84 -4.53 -7.19
CA GLU A 84 0.08 -3.59 -7.81
C GLU A 84 -0.42 -3.19 -9.21
N THR A 85 -0.86 -4.17 -10.02
CA THR A 85 -1.47 -3.89 -11.33
C THR A 85 -2.75 -3.08 -11.19
N VAL A 86 -3.65 -3.45 -10.25
CA VAL A 86 -4.86 -2.65 -9.97
C VAL A 86 -4.50 -1.23 -9.57
N ALA A 87 -3.48 -1.03 -8.72
CA ALA A 87 -3.05 0.30 -8.30
C ALA A 87 -2.54 1.13 -9.47
N GLN A 88 -1.78 0.54 -10.39
CA GLN A 88 -1.28 1.20 -11.59
C GLN A 88 -2.43 1.67 -12.50
N ASP A 89 -3.36 0.78 -12.83
CA ASP A 89 -4.45 1.11 -13.76
C ASP A 89 -5.45 2.11 -13.14
N LEU A 90 -5.79 1.94 -11.86
CA LEU A 90 -6.62 2.92 -11.15
C LEU A 90 -5.93 4.28 -11.03
N ARG A 91 -4.60 4.32 -10.83
CA ARG A 91 -3.85 5.58 -10.80
C ARG A 91 -3.99 6.30 -12.13
N ALA A 92 -3.81 5.62 -13.26
CA ALA A 92 -3.94 6.23 -14.57
C ALA A 92 -5.35 6.81 -14.77
N VAL A 93 -6.41 6.04 -14.46
CA VAL A 93 -7.81 6.48 -14.55
C VAL A 93 -8.08 7.71 -13.68
N LEU A 94 -7.71 7.65 -12.40
CA LEU A 94 -7.95 8.74 -11.45
C LEU A 94 -7.20 10.02 -11.83
N ARG A 95 -6.00 9.89 -12.40
CA ARG A 95 -5.21 11.03 -12.86
C ARG A 95 -5.80 11.67 -14.11
N LEU A 96 -6.23 10.86 -15.08
CA LEU A 96 -6.91 11.35 -16.28
C LEU A 96 -8.21 12.09 -15.93
N ALA A 97 -9.01 11.53 -15.02
CA ALA A 97 -10.21 12.19 -14.50
C ALA A 97 -9.93 13.53 -13.80
N ALA A 98 -8.74 13.68 -13.21
CA ALA A 98 -8.27 14.93 -12.61
C ALA A 98 -7.59 15.90 -13.61
N GLY A 99 -7.69 15.64 -14.92
CA GLY A 99 -7.08 16.49 -15.96
C GLY A 99 -5.54 16.43 -15.98
N ARG A 100 -4.95 15.32 -15.53
CA ARG A 100 -3.51 15.07 -15.54
C ARG A 100 -3.16 13.94 -16.50
N GLN A 101 -1.88 13.85 -16.86
CA GLN A 101 -1.36 12.69 -17.59
C GLN A 101 -1.45 11.43 -16.72
N GLY A 102 -1.72 10.29 -17.37
CA GLY A 102 -1.90 8.99 -16.72
C GLY A 102 -0.70 8.62 -15.86
N GLU A 103 0.52 8.77 -16.38
CA GLU A 103 1.73 8.59 -15.58
C GLU A 103 2.17 9.89 -14.90
N PRO A 104 2.59 9.83 -13.62
CA PRO A 104 3.14 10.98 -12.92
C PRO A 104 4.62 11.19 -13.27
N THR A 105 5.03 12.46 -13.27
CA THR A 105 6.44 12.84 -13.43
C THR A 105 7.15 13.15 -12.12
N ALA A 106 6.39 13.19 -11.01
CA ALA A 106 6.89 13.49 -9.68
C ALA A 106 6.29 12.55 -8.63
N ALA A 107 7.14 12.08 -7.72
CA ALA A 107 6.80 11.27 -6.57
C ALA A 107 7.02 12.04 -5.25
N ILE A 108 6.39 11.56 -4.19
CA ILE A 108 6.62 12.01 -2.81
C ILE A 108 6.93 10.75 -2.01
N MET A 109 8.12 10.69 -1.42
CA MET A 109 8.60 9.53 -0.66
C MET A 109 8.69 9.89 0.81
N ASP A 110 8.24 8.98 1.65
CA ASP A 110 8.43 9.06 3.09
C ASP A 110 8.41 7.65 3.70
N SER A 111 8.88 7.54 4.93
CA SER A 111 8.90 6.27 5.64
C SER A 111 8.32 6.37 7.04
N ARG A 112 7.70 5.28 7.50
CA ARG A 112 7.11 5.20 8.83
C ARG A 112 7.51 3.92 9.53
N THR A 113 8.12 4.05 10.70
CA THR A 113 8.42 2.90 11.57
C THR A 113 7.18 2.45 12.35
N LEU A 114 6.71 1.24 12.08
CA LEU A 114 5.68 0.53 12.84
C LEU A 114 6.32 -0.28 13.95
N ARG A 115 5.66 -0.35 15.11
CA ARG A 115 6.10 -1.25 16.20
C ARG A 115 5.73 -2.67 15.82
N SER A 116 6.68 -3.59 15.92
CA SER A 116 6.46 -5.01 15.66
C SER A 116 5.93 -5.74 16.89
N THR A 117 5.12 -6.76 16.65
CA THR A 117 4.78 -7.79 17.65
C THR A 117 5.81 -8.93 17.60
N PRO A 118 5.77 -9.89 18.53
CA PRO A 118 6.69 -11.03 18.53
C PRO A 118 6.67 -11.86 17.22
N GLU A 119 5.55 -11.85 16.50
CA GLU A 119 5.36 -12.57 15.23
C GLU A 119 6.34 -12.14 14.13
N SER A 120 6.81 -10.88 14.14
CA SER A 120 7.83 -10.42 13.20
C SER A 120 9.20 -11.08 13.45
N GLY A 121 9.45 -11.61 14.64
CA GLY A 121 10.66 -12.36 14.96
C GLY A 121 11.95 -11.62 14.65
N THR A 122 12.87 -12.29 13.94
CA THR A 122 14.21 -11.80 13.60
C THR A 122 14.23 -10.70 12.55
N ARG A 123 13.14 -10.46 11.82
CA ARG A 123 13.11 -9.41 10.79
C ARG A 123 12.89 -8.01 11.36
N ALA A 124 12.50 -7.90 12.62
CA ALA A 124 12.23 -6.60 13.25
C ALA A 124 13.54 -5.98 13.76
N GLY A 125 13.87 -4.79 13.22
CA GLY A 125 15.07 -4.04 13.58
C GLY A 125 14.84 -3.12 14.78
N TYR A 126 15.89 -2.77 15.52
CA TYR A 126 15.80 -1.79 16.60
C TYR A 126 16.16 -0.39 16.10
N ASP A 127 15.18 0.50 16.10
CA ASP A 127 15.37 1.91 15.76
C ASP A 127 15.84 2.67 17.00
N GLY A 128 17.12 3.03 17.04
CA GLY A 128 17.73 3.76 18.15
C GLY A 128 17.17 5.18 18.34
N ALA A 129 16.84 5.86 17.23
CA ALA A 129 16.29 7.22 17.27
C ALA A 129 14.86 7.23 17.83
N LYS A 130 14.05 6.22 17.48
CA LYS A 130 12.67 6.08 17.97
C LYS A 130 12.54 5.17 19.19
N ARG A 131 13.64 4.57 19.65
CA ARG A 131 13.75 3.66 20.81
C ARG A 131 12.70 2.56 20.78
N LYS A 132 12.49 1.94 19.61
CA LYS A 132 11.49 0.88 19.41
C LYS A 132 11.98 -0.17 18.42
N ARG A 133 11.62 -1.43 18.68
CA ARG A 133 11.78 -2.53 17.71
C ARG A 133 10.61 -2.52 16.72
N GLY A 134 10.91 -2.63 15.44
CA GLY A 134 9.90 -2.42 14.41
C GLY A 134 10.32 -2.73 13.00
N SER A 135 9.40 -2.42 12.09
CA SER A 135 9.59 -2.42 10.65
C SER A 135 9.37 -1.03 10.11
N LYS A 136 10.17 -0.61 9.14
CA LYS A 136 10.05 0.67 8.46
C LYS A 136 9.31 0.44 7.14
N VAL A 137 8.14 1.06 7.01
CA VAL A 137 7.34 1.04 5.77
C VAL A 137 7.73 2.25 4.95
N HIS A 138 8.30 2.02 3.77
CA HIS A 138 8.68 3.06 2.82
C HIS A 138 7.59 3.16 1.76
N LEU A 139 7.07 4.35 1.57
CA LEU A 139 5.92 4.60 0.71
C LEU A 139 6.24 5.73 -0.27
N ALA A 140 5.92 5.49 -1.55
CA ALA A 140 5.93 6.51 -2.59
C ALA A 140 4.52 6.70 -3.15
N VAL A 141 4.10 7.96 -3.25
CA VAL A 141 2.84 8.36 -3.86
C VAL A 141 3.06 9.47 -4.89
N ASP A 142 2.12 9.61 -5.83
CA ASP A 142 2.12 10.75 -6.74
C ASP A 142 1.66 12.04 -6.04
N THR A 143 1.65 13.14 -6.78
CA THR A 143 1.22 14.46 -6.28
C THR A 143 -0.27 14.55 -5.88
N LEU A 144 -1.10 13.59 -6.27
CA LEU A 144 -2.51 13.49 -5.86
C LEU A 144 -2.70 12.55 -4.65
N GLY A 145 -1.71 11.70 -4.38
CA GLY A 145 -1.71 10.71 -3.31
C GLY A 145 -2.05 9.29 -3.75
N HIS A 146 -1.94 8.98 -5.04
CA HIS A 146 -2.07 7.62 -5.56
C HIS A 146 -0.78 6.84 -5.37
N LEU A 147 -0.89 5.55 -5.04
CA LEU A 147 0.25 4.68 -4.77
C LEU A 147 1.14 4.50 -6.02
N LEU A 148 2.45 4.62 -5.83
CA LEU A 148 3.46 4.29 -6.84
C LEU A 148 4.21 3.03 -6.47
N ALA A 149 4.79 3.02 -5.26
CA ALA A 149 5.58 1.90 -4.78
C ALA A 149 5.54 1.85 -3.24
N LEU A 150 5.72 0.65 -2.70
CA LEU A 150 5.78 0.41 -1.28
C LEU A 150 6.64 -0.81 -0.97
N HIS A 151 7.56 -0.66 -0.02
CA HIS A 151 8.30 -1.81 0.51
C HIS A 151 8.51 -1.67 2.02
N VAL A 152 8.86 -2.77 2.67
CA VAL A 152 9.03 -2.85 4.12
C VAL A 152 10.41 -3.40 4.43
N THR A 153 11.17 -2.68 5.25
CA THR A 153 12.47 -3.11 5.76
C THR A 153 12.44 -3.29 7.28
N ALA A 154 13.47 -3.92 7.84
CA ALA A 154 13.74 -3.81 9.27
C ALA A 154 14.02 -2.33 9.63
N ALA A 155 13.69 -1.92 10.86
CA ALA A 155 13.77 -0.51 11.24
C ALA A 155 15.19 0.08 11.36
N ASP A 156 16.20 -0.79 11.43
CA ASP A 156 17.63 -0.47 11.48
C ASP A 156 18.31 -0.45 10.10
N VAL A 157 17.59 -0.82 9.02
CA VAL A 157 18.10 -0.70 7.65
C VAL A 157 18.33 0.78 7.32
N GLY A 158 19.51 1.05 6.75
CA GLY A 158 19.96 2.38 6.36
C GLY A 158 19.18 2.93 5.17
N ASP A 159 19.01 4.25 5.14
CA ASP A 159 18.10 4.90 4.20
C ASP A 159 18.58 4.84 2.74
N ARG A 160 19.89 4.65 2.48
CA ARG A 160 20.45 4.51 1.12
C ARG A 160 19.86 3.31 0.36
N GLU A 161 19.88 2.12 0.96
CA GLU A 161 19.42 0.90 0.30
C GLU A 161 17.92 0.95 0.05
N ALA A 162 17.16 1.43 1.05
CA ALA A 162 15.73 1.62 0.92
C ALA A 162 15.36 2.63 -0.17
N VAL A 163 16.07 3.76 -0.27
CA VAL A 163 15.81 4.76 -1.32
C VAL A 163 16.13 4.22 -2.71
N ALA A 164 17.26 3.53 -2.88
CA ALA A 164 17.61 2.91 -4.17
C ALA A 164 16.49 1.96 -4.62
N ARG A 165 16.06 1.08 -3.71
CA ARG A 165 15.01 0.11 -4.00
C ARG A 165 13.68 0.78 -4.32
N LEU A 166 13.26 1.77 -3.53
CA LEU A 166 12.01 2.48 -3.77
C LEU A 166 12.05 3.26 -5.09
N ALA A 167 13.20 3.84 -5.45
CA ALA A 167 13.36 4.54 -6.72
C ALA A 167 13.22 3.60 -7.92
N ALA A 168 13.85 2.42 -7.87
CA ALA A 168 13.69 1.38 -8.88
C ALA A 168 12.22 0.93 -9.00
N ASP A 169 11.58 0.61 -7.86
CA ASP A 169 10.16 0.18 -7.85
C ASP A 169 9.23 1.28 -8.41
N ILE A 170 9.54 2.58 -8.19
CA ILE A 170 8.79 3.70 -8.80
C ILE A 170 8.95 3.70 -10.32
N GLN A 171 10.16 3.50 -10.83
CA GLN A 171 10.40 3.49 -12.28
C GLN A 171 9.71 2.31 -12.96
N ASP A 172 9.79 1.11 -12.35
CA ASP A 172 9.08 -0.07 -12.84
C ASP A 172 7.57 0.19 -12.90
N ALA A 173 7.01 0.80 -11.85
CA ALA A 173 5.57 1.08 -11.77
C ALA A 173 5.09 2.21 -12.71
N THR A 174 5.99 3.06 -13.22
CA THR A 174 5.65 4.25 -14.02
C THR A 174 6.27 4.25 -15.43
N GLY A 175 6.96 3.18 -15.79
CA GLY A 175 7.66 3.06 -17.08
C GLY A 175 8.75 4.12 -17.27
N GLY A 176 9.43 4.54 -16.19
CA GLY A 176 10.50 5.54 -16.28
C GLY A 176 10.04 7.01 -16.24
N ALA A 177 8.75 7.28 -16.02
CA ALA A 177 8.20 8.64 -16.18
C ALA A 177 8.58 9.60 -15.04
N VAL A 178 8.89 9.09 -13.85
CA VAL A 178 9.20 9.93 -12.69
C VAL A 178 10.65 10.42 -12.76
N SER A 179 10.84 11.73 -12.69
CA SER A 179 12.17 12.36 -12.71
C SER A 179 12.53 13.09 -11.42
N VAL A 180 11.53 13.37 -10.57
CA VAL A 180 11.72 14.11 -9.31
C VAL A 180 10.98 13.41 -8.18
N ALA A 181 11.63 13.27 -7.02
CA ALA A 181 10.97 12.83 -5.79
C ALA A 181 11.15 13.83 -4.66
N TYR A 182 10.04 14.24 -4.04
CA TYR A 182 10.03 15.07 -2.84
C TYR A 182 10.27 14.20 -1.61
N VAL A 183 11.28 14.56 -0.83
CA VAL A 183 11.68 13.83 0.38
C VAL A 183 11.86 14.79 1.56
N ASP A 184 11.88 14.26 2.78
CA ASP A 184 12.18 15.07 3.95
C ASP A 184 13.68 15.24 4.23
N GLN A 185 14.00 16.03 5.26
CA GLN A 185 15.37 16.29 5.67
C GLN A 185 16.12 15.06 6.19
N ALA A 186 15.45 13.95 6.53
CA ALA A 186 16.16 12.74 6.94
C ALA A 186 16.88 12.07 5.75
N TYR A 187 16.42 12.31 4.52
CA TYR A 187 17.04 11.80 3.30
C TYR A 187 18.19 12.69 2.78
N THR A 188 18.76 13.55 3.63
CA THR A 188 19.95 14.34 3.25
C THR A 188 21.20 13.48 3.20
N GLY A 189 21.94 13.55 2.09
CA GLY A 189 23.25 12.92 1.94
C GLY A 189 23.54 12.58 0.47
N GLU A 190 24.78 12.80 0.03
CA GLU A 190 25.19 12.52 -1.35
C GLU A 190 24.98 11.05 -1.73
N THR A 191 25.20 10.13 -0.79
CA THR A 191 25.01 8.69 -1.03
C THR A 191 23.56 8.32 -1.32
N VAL A 192 22.60 8.94 -0.63
CA VAL A 192 21.16 8.72 -0.81
C VAL A 192 20.68 9.40 -2.10
N ALA A 193 21.14 10.63 -2.35
CA ALA A 193 20.83 11.35 -3.58
C ALA A 193 21.36 10.63 -4.83
N ASN A 194 22.60 10.14 -4.78
CA ASN A 194 23.22 9.39 -5.89
C ASN A 194 22.53 8.04 -6.12
N ALA A 195 22.04 7.39 -5.07
CA ALA A 195 21.30 6.13 -5.20
C ALA A 195 19.98 6.33 -5.96
N ALA A 196 19.22 7.38 -5.66
CA ALA A 196 18.00 7.71 -6.42
C ALA A 196 18.32 8.20 -7.84
N ALA A 197 19.39 8.99 -8.00
CA ALA A 197 19.80 9.51 -9.30
C ALA A 197 20.28 8.41 -10.25
N ALA A 198 20.86 7.32 -9.73
CA ALA A 198 21.21 6.14 -10.52
C ALA A 198 19.98 5.48 -11.17
N GLU A 199 18.82 5.58 -10.52
CA GLU A 199 17.51 5.14 -11.05
C GLU A 199 16.79 6.26 -11.82
N GLY A 200 17.46 7.37 -12.13
CA GLY A 200 16.89 8.50 -12.90
C GLY A 200 16.00 9.46 -12.09
N ILE A 201 15.97 9.36 -10.75
CA ILE A 201 15.13 10.20 -9.90
C ILE A 201 15.99 11.20 -9.12
N ARG A 202 15.75 12.50 -9.34
CA ARG A 202 16.37 13.57 -8.56
C ARG A 202 15.59 13.82 -7.27
N LEU A 203 16.26 13.72 -6.12
CA LEU A 203 15.65 14.03 -4.83
C LEU A 203 15.57 15.55 -4.59
N GLU A 204 14.39 16.05 -4.25
CA GLU A 204 14.15 17.41 -3.78
C GLU A 204 13.83 17.37 -2.28
N VAL A 205 14.80 17.77 -1.45
CA VAL A 205 14.65 17.82 0.01
C VAL A 205 13.80 19.02 0.40
N VAL A 206 12.62 18.76 0.95
CA VAL A 206 11.71 19.80 1.46
C VAL A 206 12.10 20.15 2.90
N LYS A 207 12.71 21.32 3.08
CA LYS A 207 13.15 21.82 4.39
C LYS A 207 11.99 22.46 5.18
N LEU A 208 12.01 22.32 6.50
CA LEU A 208 11.18 23.14 7.39
C LEU A 208 11.64 24.61 7.31
N PRO A 209 10.73 25.58 7.10
CA PRO A 209 11.07 27.00 7.23
C PRO A 209 11.58 27.29 8.64
N GLU A 210 12.73 27.95 8.76
CA GLU A 210 13.41 28.23 10.04
C GLU A 210 12.58 29.14 10.99
N ALA A 211 11.55 29.81 10.48
CA ALA A 211 10.74 30.74 11.23
C ALA A 211 9.24 30.43 11.08
N LYS A 212 8.66 29.75 12.07
CA LYS A 212 7.29 29.99 12.59
C LYS A 212 6.99 29.07 13.77
N ARG A 213 6.59 29.65 14.92
CA ARG A 213 5.90 28.90 15.99
C ARG A 213 4.54 28.46 15.43
N GLY A 214 4.32 27.16 15.27
CA GLY A 214 3.06 26.58 14.78
C GLY A 214 3.27 25.48 13.74
N PHE A 215 2.19 24.78 13.38
CA PHE A 215 2.21 23.79 12.30
C PHE A 215 2.37 24.51 10.95
N VAL A 216 3.45 24.21 10.22
CA VAL A 216 3.70 24.74 8.88
C VAL A 216 3.46 23.63 7.87
N LEU A 217 2.47 23.82 6.98
CA LEU A 217 2.21 22.89 5.89
C LEU A 217 3.36 22.97 4.88
N LEU A 218 4.17 21.93 4.82
CA LEU A 218 5.22 21.80 3.80
C LEU A 218 4.58 21.46 2.45
N PRO A 219 4.91 22.20 1.36
CA PRO A 219 4.37 21.91 0.05
C PRO A 219 4.60 20.44 -0.30
N ARG A 220 3.54 19.74 -0.69
CA ARG A 220 3.52 18.36 -1.20
C ARG A 220 3.86 17.24 -0.19
N ARG A 221 4.67 17.46 0.85
CA ARG A 221 5.02 16.43 1.86
C ARG A 221 3.79 15.85 2.59
N TRP A 222 2.80 16.68 2.91
CA TRP A 222 1.62 16.25 3.66
C TRP A 222 0.78 15.16 2.95
N VAL A 223 0.97 14.96 1.63
CA VAL A 223 0.22 13.97 0.84
C VAL A 223 0.58 12.54 1.23
N VAL A 224 1.87 12.23 1.39
CA VAL A 224 2.32 10.89 1.82
C VAL A 224 2.05 10.68 3.32
N GLU A 225 2.21 11.72 4.14
CA GLU A 225 1.84 11.67 5.56
C GLU A 225 0.35 11.40 5.77
N ARG A 226 -0.52 12.03 4.95
CA ARG A 226 -1.95 11.74 4.91
C ARG A 226 -2.21 10.28 4.52
N SER A 227 -1.44 9.75 3.57
CA SER A 227 -1.55 8.34 3.16
C SER A 227 -1.25 7.40 4.33
N PHE A 228 -0.20 7.68 5.11
CA PHE A 228 0.06 6.97 6.37
C PHE A 228 -1.06 7.16 7.40
N ALA A 229 -1.66 8.34 7.50
CA ALA A 229 -2.79 8.57 8.40
C ALA A 229 -4.02 7.73 7.98
N TRP A 230 -4.30 7.64 6.68
CA TRP A 230 -5.38 6.80 6.14
C TRP A 230 -5.13 5.31 6.36
N ALA A 231 -3.88 4.84 6.24
CA ALA A 231 -3.52 3.46 6.56
C ALA A 231 -3.88 3.08 8.00
N THR A 232 -3.83 4.01 8.96
CA THR A 232 -4.21 3.72 10.36
C THR A 232 -5.69 3.41 10.57
N ARG A 233 -6.57 3.76 9.61
CA ARG A 233 -7.98 3.35 9.63
C ARG A 233 -8.16 1.86 9.37
N CYS A 234 -7.14 1.19 8.82
CA CYS A 234 -7.05 -0.25 8.73
C CYS A 234 -6.27 -0.74 9.96
N ARG A 235 -6.99 -1.29 10.95
CA ARG A 235 -6.40 -1.62 12.26
C ARG A 235 -5.25 -2.62 12.16
N ARG A 236 -5.25 -3.48 11.13
CA ARG A 236 -4.16 -4.43 10.86
C ARG A 236 -2.83 -3.73 10.53
N LEU A 237 -2.85 -2.48 10.08
CA LEU A 237 -1.65 -1.74 9.63
C LEU A 237 -1.10 -0.78 10.70
N VAL A 238 -1.72 -0.70 11.88
CA VAL A 238 -1.28 0.20 12.96
C VAL A 238 -0.01 -0.30 13.65
N LYS A 239 0.15 -1.62 13.71
CA LYS A 239 1.36 -2.33 14.17
C LYS A 239 1.72 -3.38 13.15
N ASP A 240 2.95 -3.83 13.20
CA ASP A 240 3.39 -4.93 12.37
C ASP A 240 3.09 -6.26 13.08
N TYR A 241 2.00 -6.91 12.64
CA TYR A 241 1.55 -8.23 13.11
C TYR A 241 2.04 -9.38 12.23
N GLU A 242 2.72 -9.07 11.12
CA GLU A 242 3.00 -10.08 10.11
C GLU A 242 4.31 -10.79 10.39
N ARG A 243 4.41 -12.05 9.96
CA ARG A 243 5.68 -12.78 10.02
C ARG A 243 6.61 -12.42 8.88
N VAL A 244 6.08 -12.08 7.71
CA VAL A 244 6.85 -11.78 6.50
C VAL A 244 6.60 -10.33 6.07
N ALA A 245 7.68 -9.62 5.71
CA ALA A 245 7.62 -8.21 5.32
C ALA A 245 6.77 -7.97 4.05
N THR A 246 6.82 -8.90 3.09
CA THR A 246 6.02 -8.84 1.86
C THR A 246 4.52 -8.93 2.14
N THR A 247 4.08 -9.70 3.13
CA THR A 247 2.68 -9.71 3.57
C THR A 247 2.25 -8.35 4.10
N LEU A 248 3.08 -7.73 4.94
CA LEU A 248 2.78 -6.40 5.47
C LEU A 248 2.72 -5.37 4.35
N ALA A 249 3.66 -5.42 3.40
CA ALA A 249 3.66 -4.55 2.22
C ALA A 249 2.37 -4.75 1.41
N GLY A 250 2.04 -5.99 1.08
CA GLY A 250 0.84 -6.35 0.34
C GLY A 250 -0.45 -5.86 0.99
N PHE A 251 -0.57 -5.95 2.32
CA PHE A 251 -1.76 -5.43 3.02
C PHE A 251 -1.87 -3.91 2.97
N HIS A 252 -0.75 -3.18 2.91
CA HIS A 252 -0.78 -1.75 2.64
C HIS A 252 -1.23 -1.47 1.20
N VAL A 253 -0.68 -2.19 0.21
CA VAL A 253 -1.10 -2.06 -1.20
C VAL A 253 -2.60 -2.31 -1.32
N ILE A 254 -3.13 -3.40 -0.77
CA ILE A 254 -4.58 -3.71 -0.78
C ILE A 254 -5.40 -2.59 -0.11
N ALA A 255 -4.93 -2.03 1.00
CA ALA A 255 -5.63 -0.93 1.66
C ALA A 255 -5.68 0.32 0.79
N PHE A 256 -4.58 0.69 0.13
CA PHE A 256 -4.53 1.82 -0.80
C PHE A 256 -5.36 1.59 -2.06
N VAL A 257 -5.30 0.39 -2.64
CA VAL A 257 -6.20 -0.04 -3.71
C VAL A 257 -7.66 0.10 -3.29
N GLY A 258 -8.01 -0.30 -2.07
CA GLY A 258 -9.37 -0.11 -1.53
C GLY A 258 -9.80 1.37 -1.50
N TYR A 259 -8.91 2.30 -1.20
CA TYR A 259 -9.19 3.74 -1.27
C TYR A 259 -9.30 4.25 -2.71
N MET A 260 -8.50 3.73 -3.63
CA MET A 260 -8.52 4.11 -5.04
C MET A 260 -9.77 3.57 -5.75
N LEU A 261 -10.17 2.33 -5.46
CA LEU A 261 -11.41 1.73 -5.95
C LEU A 261 -12.62 2.57 -5.56
N LYS A 262 -12.68 3.02 -4.30
CA LYS A 262 -13.79 3.87 -3.84
C LYS A 262 -13.84 5.21 -4.55
N GLN A 263 -12.68 5.81 -4.83
CA GLN A 263 -12.61 7.06 -5.60
C GLN A 263 -13.07 6.84 -7.05
N ALA A 264 -12.60 5.78 -7.70
CA ALA A 264 -12.98 5.46 -9.07
C ALA A 264 -14.47 5.11 -9.20
N ALA A 265 -15.01 4.33 -8.27
CA ALA A 265 -16.44 4.00 -8.21
C ALA A 265 -17.31 5.26 -8.04
N ASN A 266 -16.88 6.20 -7.20
CA ASN A 266 -17.60 7.48 -7.05
C ASN A 266 -17.60 8.32 -8.34
N LEU A 267 -16.51 8.28 -9.13
CA LEU A 267 -16.46 8.96 -10.43
C LEU A 267 -17.46 8.34 -11.42
N MET A 268 -17.59 7.01 -11.43
CA MET A 268 -18.56 6.31 -12.29
C MET A 268 -20.02 6.63 -11.94
N GLN A 269 -20.30 6.95 -10.68
CA GLN A 269 -21.63 7.31 -10.20
C GLN A 269 -21.95 8.81 -10.34
N GLY A 270 -20.94 9.63 -10.62
CA GLY A 270 -21.02 11.10 -10.65
C GLY A 270 -20.73 11.73 -12.01
N ALA A 271 -20.90 10.97 -13.10
CA ALA A 271 -20.79 11.43 -14.49
C ALA A 271 -22.17 11.42 -15.17
#